data_AF-A0A9N9H9F8-F1
#
_entry.id   AF-A0A9N9H9F8-F1
#
_cell.length_a   1.000
_cell.length_b   1.000
_cell.length_c   1.000
_cell.angle_alpha   90.00
_cell.angle_beta   90.00
_cell.angle_gamma   90.00
#
_symmetry.space_group_name_H-M   'P 1'
#
loop_
_entity.id
_entity.type
_entity.pdbx_description
1 polymer ?
#
loop_
_entity_poly.entity_id
_entity_poly.type
_entity_poly.pdbx_seq_one_letter_code
_entity_poly.pdbx_strand_id
1 'polypeptide(L)'
;MSNQEAYPSTPSPQGTPDPPAPPPTPATPSSALPEKFTLIERKGDLFVDAPSTDALAHCVSQDLRMGKGIADIFKKKFNGVEELKAQKRVVGQVAYLQRDDRYIFYVITKSGVYDKPTQKDFETSLIELRRMCEKFGVNGLSIPRIGTGLDGLSLDFVKDSINKAFEGSSVKVTMFYL
;
A
#
# COMPACT_ATOMS: atom_id res chain seq x y z
N MET A 1 -79.56 -42.42 -40.40
CA MET A 1 -78.23 -41.98 -40.86
C MET A 1 -77.61 -41.19 -39.73
N SER A 2 -76.86 -41.90 -38.86
CA SER A 2 -76.10 -41.30 -37.77
C SER A 2 -74.74 -40.88 -38.30
N ASN A 3 -74.36 -39.62 -38.11
CA ASN A 3 -72.96 -39.23 -38.02
C ASN A 3 -72.84 -38.25 -36.86
N GLN A 4 -72.16 -38.74 -35.84
CA GLN A 4 -71.86 -38.05 -34.59
C GLN A 4 -70.52 -37.36 -34.80
N GLU A 5 -70.54 -36.05 -35.03
CA GLU A 5 -69.32 -35.26 -35.23
C GLU A 5 -68.57 -35.11 -33.90
N ALA A 6 -67.40 -35.75 -33.84
CA ALA A 6 -66.43 -35.60 -32.77
C ALA A 6 -65.73 -34.25 -32.89
N TYR A 7 -65.86 -33.40 -31.87
CA TYR A 7 -65.03 -32.20 -31.74
C TYR A 7 -63.70 -32.57 -31.04
N PRO A 8 -62.55 -32.05 -31.52
CA PRO A 8 -61.25 -32.39 -30.97
C PRO A 8 -61.00 -31.73 -29.60
N SER A 9 -60.36 -32.51 -28.72
CA SER A 9 -59.91 -32.13 -27.38
C SER A 9 -59.02 -30.88 -27.39
N THR A 10 -59.31 -29.94 -26.50
CA THR A 10 -58.45 -28.78 -26.20
C THR A 10 -57.08 -29.24 -25.67
N PRO A 11 -55.95 -28.70 -26.16
CA PRO A 11 -54.66 -28.96 -25.54
C PRO A 11 -54.54 -28.19 -24.21
N SER A 12 -54.05 -28.87 -23.18
CA SER A 12 -53.72 -28.28 -21.88
C SER A 12 -52.67 -27.17 -22.02
N PRO A 13 -52.73 -26.09 -21.21
CA PRO A 13 -51.70 -25.06 -21.23
C PRO A 13 -50.36 -25.65 -20.76
N GLN A 14 -49.34 -25.51 -21.60
CA GLN A 14 -47.97 -25.83 -21.26
C GLN A 14 -47.53 -24.97 -20.07
N GLY A 15 -47.03 -25.63 -19.01
CA GLY A 15 -46.45 -24.97 -17.86
C GLY A 15 -45.29 -24.08 -18.28
N THR A 16 -45.28 -22.86 -17.77
CA THR A 16 -44.14 -21.95 -17.87
C THR A 16 -42.92 -22.60 -17.22
N PRO A 17 -41.73 -22.56 -17.85
CA PRO A 17 -40.51 -22.98 -17.17
C PRO A 17 -40.27 -22.09 -15.94
N ASP A 18 -39.96 -22.70 -14.80
CA ASP A 18 -39.57 -21.99 -13.59
C ASP A 18 -38.40 -21.02 -13.90
N PRO A 19 -38.40 -19.82 -13.32
CA PRO A 19 -37.26 -18.92 -13.46
C PRO A 19 -35.99 -19.59 -12.90
N PRO A 20 -34.82 -19.36 -13.52
CA PRO A 20 -33.56 -19.88 -13.00
C PRO A 20 -33.38 -19.36 -11.57
N ALA A 21 -32.95 -20.26 -10.68
CA ALA A 21 -32.64 -19.91 -9.30
C ALA A 21 -31.75 -18.65 -9.26
N PRO A 22 -32.00 -17.71 -8.34
CA PRO A 22 -31.15 -16.54 -8.21
C PRO A 22 -29.69 -16.98 -8.02
N PRO A 23 -28.72 -16.26 -8.60
CA PRO A 23 -27.31 -16.56 -8.39
C PRO A 23 -27.03 -16.64 -6.88
N PRO A 24 -26.11 -17.52 -6.43
CA PRO A 24 -25.76 -17.58 -5.02
C PRO A 24 -25.37 -16.18 -4.57
N THR A 25 -26.12 -15.66 -3.59
CA THR A 25 -25.84 -14.41 -2.91
C THR A 25 -24.34 -14.37 -2.58
N PRO A 26 -23.59 -13.29 -2.87
CA PRO A 26 -22.24 -13.15 -2.37
C PRO A 26 -22.32 -13.38 -0.86
N ALA A 27 -21.62 -14.42 -0.40
CA ALA A 27 -21.51 -14.71 1.01
C ALA A 27 -21.15 -13.39 1.72
N THR A 28 -21.97 -13.03 2.71
CA THR A 28 -21.65 -12.05 3.74
C THR A 28 -20.16 -12.07 4.00
N PRO A 29 -19.40 -10.95 3.88
CA PRO A 29 -18.03 -10.95 4.36
C PRO A 29 -18.11 -11.30 5.85
N SER A 30 -17.65 -12.52 6.11
CA SER A 30 -17.45 -13.08 7.43
C SER A 30 -16.82 -12.01 8.30
N SER A 31 -17.36 -11.88 9.50
CA SER A 31 -16.85 -11.08 10.61
C SER A 31 -15.36 -11.38 10.87
N ALA A 32 -14.48 -10.83 10.04
CA ALA A 32 -13.07 -10.71 10.33
C ALA A 32 -12.93 -9.51 11.25
N LEU A 33 -12.41 -9.76 12.46
CA LEU A 33 -11.81 -8.71 13.27
C LEU A 33 -10.96 -7.82 12.33
N PRO A 34 -10.99 -6.49 12.48
CA PRO A 34 -10.19 -5.62 11.61
C PRO A 34 -8.76 -6.15 11.60
N GLU A 35 -8.25 -6.51 10.42
CA GLU A 35 -6.90 -7.06 10.31
C GLU A 35 -5.95 -6.08 10.98
N LYS A 36 -5.34 -6.52 12.08
CA LYS A 36 -4.45 -5.68 12.86
C LYS A 36 -3.22 -5.41 11.99
N PHE A 37 -2.89 -4.12 11.84
CA PHE A 37 -1.65 -3.70 11.21
C PHE A 37 -0.47 -4.52 11.73
N THR A 38 0.39 -4.96 10.81
CA THR A 38 1.52 -5.83 11.12
C THR A 38 2.81 -5.22 10.58
N LEU A 39 3.73 -4.94 11.50
CA LEU A 39 5.11 -4.56 11.22
C LEU A 39 6.03 -5.77 11.49
N ILE A 40 6.72 -6.26 10.47
CA ILE A 40 7.66 -7.38 10.56
C ILE A 40 9.08 -6.88 10.35
N GLU A 41 10.01 -7.33 11.18
CA GLU A 41 11.44 -7.18 10.90
C GLU A 41 11.99 -8.43 10.21
N ARG A 42 12.75 -8.24 9.14
CA ARG A 42 13.40 -9.31 8.39
C ARG A 42 14.86 -8.98 8.15
N LYS A 43 15.74 -9.94 8.44
CA LYS A 43 17.13 -9.86 8.02
C LYS A 43 17.21 -10.12 6.51
N GLY A 44 17.82 -9.22 5.75
CA GLY A 44 17.91 -9.30 4.30
C GLY A 44 18.21 -7.95 3.64
N ASP A 45 18.52 -8.00 2.33
CA ASP A 45 18.71 -6.82 1.50
C ASP A 45 17.35 -6.35 0.94
N LEU A 46 16.97 -5.12 1.28
CA LEU A 46 15.71 -4.50 0.85
C LEU A 46 15.49 -4.57 -0.67
N PHE A 47 16.54 -4.45 -1.47
CA PHE A 47 16.43 -4.37 -2.92
C PHE A 47 16.44 -5.72 -3.63
N VAL A 48 16.74 -6.80 -2.89
CA VAL A 48 16.82 -8.17 -3.38
C VAL A 48 15.69 -9.02 -2.80
N ASP A 49 15.45 -8.91 -1.49
CA ASP A 49 14.54 -9.79 -0.73
C ASP A 49 13.12 -9.21 -0.59
N ALA A 50 12.91 -7.93 -0.93
CA ALA A 50 11.57 -7.35 -0.95
C ALA A 50 10.76 -7.88 -2.14
N PRO A 51 9.48 -8.26 -1.94
CA PRO A 51 8.60 -8.65 -3.03
C PRO A 51 8.54 -7.57 -4.13
N SER A 52 8.47 -7.98 -5.39
CA SER A 52 8.34 -7.03 -6.51
C SER A 52 7.02 -6.25 -6.46
N THR A 53 5.98 -6.83 -5.85
CA THR A 53 4.67 -6.23 -5.63
C THR A 53 4.65 -5.17 -4.53
N ASP A 54 5.66 -5.18 -3.65
CA ASP A 54 5.73 -4.24 -2.54
C ASP A 54 6.21 -2.87 -3.03
N ALA A 55 5.56 -1.80 -2.55
CA ALA A 55 6.16 -0.49 -2.64
C ALA A 55 7.41 -0.41 -1.77
N LEU A 56 8.37 0.43 -2.15
CA LEU A 56 9.51 0.75 -1.29
C LEU A 56 9.34 2.12 -0.66
N ALA A 57 9.78 2.31 0.58
CA ALA A 57 9.92 3.64 1.17
C ALA A 57 11.26 3.86 1.85
N HIS A 58 11.76 5.09 1.81
CA HIS A 58 12.88 5.54 2.64
C HIS A 58 12.76 7.02 3.01
N CYS A 59 13.47 7.43 4.07
CA CYS A 59 13.51 8.84 4.48
C CYS A 59 14.55 9.63 3.66
N VAL A 60 14.19 10.88 3.34
CA VAL A 60 15.04 11.84 2.63
C VAL A 60 14.87 13.25 3.19
N SER A 61 15.83 14.11 2.88
CA SER A 61 15.72 15.56 3.03
C SER A 61 14.97 16.18 1.85
N GLN A 62 14.31 17.32 2.10
CA GLN A 62 13.58 18.09 1.10
C GLN A 62 14.49 18.58 -0.04
N ASP A 63 15.78 18.80 0.23
CA ASP A 63 16.79 19.13 -0.78
C ASP A 63 17.13 17.98 -1.76
N LEU A 64 16.63 16.76 -1.49
CA LEU A 64 16.78 15.55 -2.32
C LEU A 64 18.22 15.24 -2.75
N ARG A 65 19.23 15.60 -1.93
CA ARG A 65 20.65 15.36 -2.27
C ARG A 65 20.98 13.87 -2.37
N MET A 66 20.44 13.07 -1.45
CA MET A 66 20.52 11.60 -1.42
C MET A 66 21.94 11.04 -1.69
N GLY A 67 22.96 11.61 -1.04
CA GLY A 67 24.37 11.34 -1.38
C GLY A 67 25.07 10.30 -0.50
N LYS A 68 24.40 9.70 0.49
CA LYS A 68 25.00 8.72 1.42
C LYS A 68 23.99 7.65 1.83
N GLY A 69 24.52 6.53 2.32
CA GLY A 69 23.73 5.42 2.86
C GLY A 69 22.78 4.83 1.82
N ILE A 70 21.64 4.32 2.29
CA ILE A 70 20.67 3.69 1.39
C ILE A 70 20.06 4.68 0.38
N ALA A 71 19.99 5.97 0.71
CA ALA A 71 19.45 6.99 -0.19
C ALA A 71 20.25 7.12 -1.49
N ASP A 72 21.58 6.96 -1.45
CA ASP A 72 22.41 6.93 -2.66
C ASP A 72 22.12 5.70 -3.53
N ILE A 73 21.80 4.56 -2.91
CA ILE A 73 21.37 3.35 -3.63
C ILE A 73 20.01 3.57 -4.31
N PHE A 74 19.03 4.16 -3.61
CA PHE A 74 17.74 4.56 -4.20
C PHE A 74 17.94 5.50 -5.39
N LYS A 75 18.79 6.52 -5.24
CA LYS A 75 19.10 7.48 -6.30
C LYS A 75 19.72 6.80 -7.53
N LYS A 76 20.68 5.90 -7.34
CA LYS A 76 21.33 5.17 -8.44
C LYS A 76 20.40 4.16 -9.11
N LYS A 77 19.60 3.44 -8.32
CA LYS A 77 18.72 2.36 -8.82
C LYS A 77 17.49 2.90 -9.54
N PHE A 78 16.87 3.95 -9.00
CA PHE A 78 15.63 4.48 -9.55
C PHE A 78 15.85 5.76 -10.35
N ASN A 79 16.85 6.60 -10.08
CA ASN A 79 16.96 7.92 -10.72
C ASN A 79 15.65 8.76 -10.52
N GLY A 80 15.40 9.80 -11.32
CA GLY A 80 14.15 10.59 -11.25
C GLY A 80 14.17 11.73 -10.23
N VAL A 81 15.35 12.23 -9.87
CA VAL A 81 15.48 13.35 -8.91
C VAL A 81 14.72 14.59 -9.37
N GLU A 82 14.73 14.89 -10.66
CA GLU A 82 13.99 16.04 -11.20
C GLU A 82 12.47 15.84 -11.16
N GLU A 83 11.99 14.61 -11.36
CA GLU A 83 10.56 14.26 -11.18
C GLU A 83 10.13 14.44 -9.72
N LEU A 84 10.98 14.04 -8.77
CA LEU A 84 10.73 14.24 -7.35
C LEU A 84 10.69 15.73 -6.98
N LYS A 85 11.64 16.52 -7.48
CA LYS A 85 11.67 17.98 -7.27
C LYS A 85 10.45 18.67 -7.86
N ALA A 86 9.98 18.23 -9.04
CA ALA A 86 8.81 18.79 -9.69
C ALA A 86 7.53 18.64 -8.86
N GLN A 87 7.46 17.64 -7.97
CA GLN A 87 6.33 17.45 -7.04
C GLN A 87 6.30 18.47 -5.90
N LYS A 88 7.40 19.21 -5.66
CA LYS A 88 7.52 20.29 -4.67
C LYS A 88 7.02 19.90 -3.28
N ARG A 89 7.31 18.66 -2.88
CA ARG A 89 6.95 18.14 -1.55
C ARG A 89 7.82 18.78 -0.48
N VAL A 90 7.22 19.03 0.67
CA VAL A 90 7.86 19.65 1.84
C VAL A 90 7.99 18.66 2.99
N VAL A 91 8.69 19.05 4.05
CA VAL A 91 8.79 18.25 5.29
C VAL A 91 7.41 17.83 5.79
N GLY A 92 7.28 16.57 6.20
CA GLY A 92 6.02 15.94 6.59
C GLY A 92 5.23 15.36 5.42
N GLN A 93 5.67 15.55 4.17
CA GLN A 93 5.02 14.99 2.99
C GLN A 93 5.82 13.83 2.37
N VAL A 94 5.19 13.14 1.41
CA VAL A 94 5.79 12.03 0.68
C VAL A 94 5.80 12.34 -0.82
N ALA A 95 6.98 12.30 -1.41
CA ALA A 95 7.14 12.26 -2.87
C ALA A 95 7.16 10.81 -3.34
N TYR A 96 6.87 10.56 -4.61
CA TYR A 96 6.86 9.20 -5.13
C TYR A 96 7.35 9.10 -6.57
N LEU A 97 7.84 7.92 -6.96
CA LEU A 97 8.06 7.53 -8.35
C LEU A 97 7.33 6.22 -8.61
N GLN A 98 6.91 6.00 -9.85
CA GLN A 98 6.38 4.72 -10.29
C GLN A 98 7.40 4.06 -11.22
N ARG A 99 7.83 2.85 -10.88
CA ARG A 99 8.83 2.07 -11.64
C ARG A 99 8.48 0.60 -11.56
N ASP A 100 8.60 -0.12 -12.67
CA ASP A 100 8.44 -1.58 -12.72
C ASP A 100 7.20 -2.07 -11.95
N ASP A 101 6.06 -1.41 -12.23
CA ASP A 101 4.73 -1.67 -11.62
C ASP A 101 4.63 -1.54 -10.10
N ARG A 102 5.59 -0.86 -9.46
CA ARG A 102 5.53 -0.53 -8.03
C ARG A 102 5.81 0.94 -7.76
N TYR A 103 5.43 1.37 -6.56
CA TYR A 103 5.67 2.72 -6.07
C TYR A 103 6.94 2.79 -5.22
N ILE A 104 7.73 3.83 -5.43
CA ILE A 104 8.90 4.17 -4.63
C ILE A 104 8.60 5.47 -3.91
N PHE A 105 8.39 5.41 -2.61
CA PHE A 105 8.05 6.54 -1.75
C PHE A 105 9.30 7.16 -1.10
N TYR A 106 9.36 8.48 -1.15
CA TYR A 106 10.42 9.32 -0.62
C TYR A 106 9.81 10.17 0.49
N VAL A 107 10.00 9.71 1.73
CA VAL A 107 9.39 10.30 2.93
C VAL A 107 10.23 11.48 3.38
N ILE A 108 9.70 12.70 3.27
CA ILE A 108 10.46 13.92 3.56
C ILE A 108 10.36 14.23 5.04
N THR A 109 11.41 13.90 5.78
CA THR A 109 11.43 14.02 7.25
C THR A 109 12.20 15.23 7.75
N LYS A 110 12.95 15.90 6.87
CA LYS A 110 13.81 17.02 7.22
C LYS A 110 14.06 17.96 6.04
N SER A 111 14.46 19.20 6.33
CA SER A 111 14.70 20.22 5.31
C SER A 111 16.01 19.95 4.54
N GLY A 112 17.14 19.88 5.24
CA GLY A 112 18.46 19.65 4.68
C GLY A 112 19.06 18.29 5.03
N VAL A 113 20.03 17.84 4.23
CA VAL A 113 20.71 16.54 4.44
C VAL A 113 21.44 16.43 5.80
N TYR A 114 21.93 17.55 6.33
CA TYR A 114 22.65 17.61 7.62
C TYR A 114 21.74 17.86 8.82
N ASP A 115 20.47 18.17 8.57
CA ASP A 115 19.49 18.34 9.63
C ASP A 115 19.11 16.96 10.20
N LYS A 116 18.52 16.99 11.39
CA LYS A 116 17.88 15.82 11.99
C LYS A 116 16.37 15.98 11.91
N PRO A 117 15.63 14.92 11.56
CA PRO A 117 14.18 14.98 11.60
C PRO A 117 13.70 15.17 13.03
N THR A 118 12.67 15.99 13.24
CA THR A 118 11.97 16.02 14.52
C THR A 118 11.05 14.80 14.63
N GLN A 119 10.75 14.36 15.85
CA GLN A 119 9.80 13.27 16.07
C GLN A 119 8.44 13.56 15.43
N LYS A 120 7.99 14.82 15.53
CA LYS A 120 6.72 15.30 14.96
C LYS A 120 6.72 15.25 13.42
N ASP A 121 7.80 15.69 12.78
CA ASP A 121 7.90 15.66 11.31
C ASP A 121 7.94 14.21 10.80
N PHE A 122 8.64 13.34 11.52
CA PHE A 122 8.68 11.92 11.24
C PHE A 122 7.28 11.29 11.32
N GLU A 123 6.56 11.49 12.42
CA GLU A 123 5.19 10.98 12.58
C GLU A 123 4.23 11.52 11.52
N THR A 124 4.28 12.82 11.24
CA THR A 124 3.46 13.46 10.20
C THR A 124 3.72 12.82 8.83
N SER A 125 5.00 12.58 8.52
CA SER A 125 5.38 11.96 7.25
C SER A 125 4.93 10.50 7.12
N LEU A 126 4.83 9.76 8.24
CA LEU A 126 4.30 8.39 8.24
C LEU A 126 2.78 8.36 8.03
N ILE A 127 2.04 9.32 8.59
CA ILE A 127 0.60 9.46 8.35
C ILE A 127 0.35 9.74 6.86
N GLU A 128 1.14 10.62 6.25
CA GLU A 128 1.05 10.87 4.82
C GLU A 128 1.45 9.65 3.99
N LEU A 129 2.46 8.89 4.43
CA LEU A 129 2.86 7.65 3.76
C LEU A 129 1.72 6.63 3.74
N ARG A 130 1.05 6.41 4.87
CA ARG A 130 -0.15 5.57 4.92
C ARG A 130 -1.20 6.06 3.92
N ARG A 131 -1.51 7.36 3.94
CA ARG A 131 -2.51 7.96 3.04
C ARG A 131 -2.17 7.71 1.57
N MET A 132 -0.88 7.76 1.23
CA MET A 132 -0.40 7.47 -0.12
C MET A 132 -0.50 5.98 -0.47
N CYS A 133 -0.19 5.08 0.47
CA CYS A 133 -0.39 3.65 0.27
C CYS A 133 -1.87 3.33 -0.02
N GLU A 134 -2.79 3.85 0.80
CA GLU A 134 -4.23 3.65 0.63
C GLU A 134 -4.72 4.25 -0.69
N LYS A 135 -4.27 5.47 -1.03
CA LYS A 135 -4.62 6.14 -2.30
C LYS A 135 -4.21 5.33 -3.53
N PHE A 136 -3.05 4.68 -3.48
CA PHE A 136 -2.51 3.93 -4.62
C PHE A 136 -2.81 2.43 -4.57
N GLY A 137 -3.60 1.97 -3.59
CA GLY A 137 -3.92 0.54 -3.44
C GLY A 137 -2.71 -0.32 -3.09
N VAL A 138 -1.69 0.27 -2.46
CA VAL A 138 -0.49 -0.45 -2.01
C VAL A 138 -0.83 -1.23 -0.75
N ASN A 139 -0.76 -2.55 -0.82
CA ASN A 139 -1.03 -3.44 0.33
C ASN A 139 0.25 -3.95 1.01
N GLY A 140 1.41 -3.82 0.37
CA GLY A 140 2.71 -4.24 0.88
C GLY A 140 3.72 -3.10 0.78
N LEU A 141 4.39 -2.78 1.88
CA LEU A 141 5.39 -1.74 1.98
C LEU A 141 6.68 -2.29 2.58
N SER A 142 7.75 -2.28 1.81
CA SER A 142 9.07 -2.72 2.23
C SER A 142 9.97 -1.50 2.51
N ILE A 143 10.52 -1.42 3.71
CA ILE A 143 11.34 -0.29 4.18
C ILE A 143 12.67 -0.77 4.76
N PRO A 144 13.74 0.02 4.70
CA PRO A 144 14.90 -0.22 5.56
C PRO A 144 14.55 0.18 7.00
N ARG A 145 15.51 0.08 7.94
CA ARG A 145 15.42 0.75 9.25
C ARG A 145 15.47 2.28 9.10
N ILE A 146 14.38 2.87 8.62
CA ILE A 146 14.22 4.31 8.35
C ILE A 146 14.33 5.15 9.63
N GLY A 147 14.81 6.39 9.50
CA GLY A 147 14.96 7.31 10.63
C GLY A 147 16.03 6.91 11.66
N THR A 148 16.60 5.70 11.56
CA THR A 148 17.69 5.23 12.43
C THR A 148 19.06 5.54 11.82
N GLY A 149 20.11 5.52 12.65
CA GLY A 149 21.48 5.80 12.22
C GLY A 149 21.77 7.30 12.11
N LEU A 150 21.95 7.81 10.90
CA LEU A 150 22.35 9.21 10.66
C LEU A 150 21.29 10.23 11.12
N ASP A 151 20.02 9.83 11.11
CA ASP A 151 18.90 10.66 11.54
C ASP A 151 18.67 10.63 13.07
N GLY A 152 19.27 9.65 13.77
CA GLY A 152 19.35 9.62 15.23
C GLY A 152 18.07 9.25 15.99
N LEU A 153 17.01 8.79 15.31
CA LEU A 153 15.83 8.26 16.01
C LEU A 153 16.11 6.85 16.54
N SER A 154 15.56 6.53 17.72
CA SER A 154 15.66 5.18 18.28
C SER A 154 14.76 4.22 17.50
N LEU A 155 15.19 2.95 17.39
CA LEU A 155 14.41 1.93 16.70
C LEU A 155 13.04 1.71 17.35
N ASP A 156 12.97 1.77 18.68
CA ASP A 156 11.72 1.62 19.43
C ASP A 156 10.73 2.74 19.10
N PHE A 157 11.20 4.00 19.07
CA PHE A 157 10.38 5.13 18.64
C PHE A 157 9.89 4.95 17.21
N VAL A 158 10.78 4.57 16.28
CA VAL A 158 10.40 4.35 14.86
C VAL A 158 9.31 3.29 14.73
N LYS A 159 9.46 2.15 15.43
CA LYS A 159 8.47 1.07 15.43
C LYS A 159 7.14 1.54 16.01
N ASP A 160 7.17 2.25 17.13
CA ASP A 160 5.96 2.77 17.77
C ASP A 160 5.23 3.77 16.86
N SER A 161 5.96 4.69 16.25
CA SER A 161 5.39 5.67 15.31
C SER A 161 4.81 4.99 14.06
N ILE A 162 5.46 3.96 13.51
CA ILE A 162 4.91 3.19 12.38
C ILE A 162 3.63 2.47 12.80
N ASN A 163 3.64 1.77 13.94
CA ASN A 163 2.45 1.08 14.45
C ASN A 163 1.28 2.03 14.67
N LYS A 164 1.52 3.21 15.25
CA LYS A 164 0.50 4.24 15.45
C LYS A 164 -0.01 4.81 14.12
N ALA A 165 0.89 5.16 13.21
CA ALA A 165 0.51 5.77 11.93
C ALA A 165 -0.32 4.81 11.07
N PHE A 166 0.03 3.53 11.05
CA PHE A 166 -0.64 2.50 10.26
C PHE A 166 -1.73 1.75 11.02
N GLU A 167 -2.10 2.17 12.23
CA GLU A 167 -3.13 1.52 13.03
C GLU A 167 -4.47 1.45 12.27
N GLY A 168 -5.04 0.25 12.18
CA GLY A 168 -6.27 -0.01 11.44
C GLY A 168 -6.13 -0.01 9.91
N SER A 169 -4.91 0.04 9.37
CA SER A 169 -4.65 -0.12 7.94
C SER A 169 -4.39 -1.58 7.59
N SER A 170 -4.80 -2.01 6.39
CA SER A 170 -4.51 -3.33 5.82
C SER A 170 -3.11 -3.45 5.22
N VAL A 171 -2.33 -2.36 5.22
CA VAL A 171 -0.97 -2.34 4.67
C VAL A 171 -0.03 -3.19 5.54
N LYS A 172 0.67 -4.13 4.92
CA LYS A 172 1.73 -4.92 5.59
C LYS A 172 3.06 -4.21 5.43
N VAL A 173 3.73 -3.92 6.54
CA VAL A 173 5.05 -3.26 6.51
C VAL A 173 6.14 -4.25 6.88
N THR A 174 7.13 -4.40 6.00
CA THR A 174 8.32 -5.23 6.25
C THR A 174 9.56 -4.33 6.36
N MET A 175 10.19 -4.32 7.52
CA MET A 175 11.41 -3.59 7.81
C MET A 175 12.65 -4.49 7.65
N PHE A 176 13.50 -4.15 6.68
CA PHE A 176 14.72 -4.89 6.36
C PHE A 176 15.96 -4.34 7.10
N TYR A 177 16.85 -5.25 7.49
CA TYR A 177 18.16 -4.94 8.05
C TYR A 177 19.20 -5.99 7.65
N LEU A 178 20.48 -5.59 7.59
CA LEU A 178 21.62 -6.45 7.28
C LEU A 178 22.19 -7.11 8.55
#